data_AF-A0A7R9MSG7-F1
#
_entry.id   AF-A0A7R9MSG7-F1
#
_cell.length_a   1.000
_cell.length_b   1.000
_cell.length_c   1.000
_cell.angle_alpha   90.00
_cell.angle_beta   90.00
_cell.angle_gamma   90.00
#
_symmetry.space_group_name_H-M   'P 1'
#
loop_
_entity.id
_entity.type
_entity.pdbx_description
1 polymer ?
#
loop_
_entity_poly.entity_id
_entity_poly.type
_entity_poly.pdbx_seq_one_letter_code
_entity_poly.pdbx_strand_id
1 'polypeptide(L)'
;DSLRGQAIAKQLRDTIDDVQSSIGKRLFEQCLGGKIPESGSLLEADDIVKLKRCIYAAQRTSLPPIITHNMVDDSTDPILASLRR
;
A
#
# COMPACT_ATOMS: atom_id res chain seq x y z
N ASP A 1 7.46 -6.36 13.22
CA ASP A 1 6.81 -5.43 12.28
C ASP A 1 7.50 -5.23 10.94
N SER A 2 8.83 -5.19 10.86
CA SER A 2 9.54 -4.82 9.63
C SER A 2 9.12 -5.64 8.40
N LEU A 3 9.18 -6.97 8.46
CA LEU A 3 8.81 -7.86 7.34
C LEU A 3 7.34 -7.75 6.94
N ARG A 4 6.44 -7.69 7.94
CA ARG A 4 4.99 -7.57 7.70
C ARG A 4 4.68 -6.26 6.98
N GLY A 5 5.26 -5.14 7.42
CA GLY A 5 5.08 -3.83 6.78
C GLY A 5 5.56 -3.82 5.34
N GLN A 6 6.70 -4.44 5.05
CA GLN A 6 7.22 -4.58 3.68
C GLN A 6 6.29 -5.40 2.79
N ALA A 7 5.79 -6.54 3.29
CA ALA A 7 4.86 -7.38 2.55
C ALA A 7 3.56 -6.64 2.20
N ILE A 8 2.99 -5.90 3.15
CA ILE A 8 1.76 -5.11 2.92
C ILE A 8 2.01 -3.99 1.91
N ALA A 9 3.13 -3.28 2.01
CA ALA A 9 3.48 -2.22 1.07
C ALA A 9 3.65 -2.77 -0.35
N LYS A 10 4.32 -3.91 -0.49
CA LYS A 10 4.45 -4.61 -1.77
C LYS A 10 3.08 -5.02 -2.33
N GLN A 11 2.25 -5.68 -1.52
CA GLN A 11 0.91 -6.10 -1.95
C GLN A 11 0.05 -4.92 -2.42
N LEU A 12 0.09 -3.79 -1.70
CA LEU A 12 -0.62 -2.58 -2.10
C LEU A 12 -0.12 -2.08 -3.46
N ARG A 13 1.21 -2.04 -3.67
CA ARG A 13 1.81 -1.63 -4.93
C ARG A 13 1.38 -2.54 -6.08
N ASP A 14 1.53 -3.84 -5.92
CA ASP A 14 1.16 -4.84 -6.93
C ASP A 14 -0.33 -4.70 -7.30
N THR A 15 -1.20 -4.49 -6.30
CA THR A 15 -2.64 -4.27 -6.53
C THR A 15 -2.94 -2.97 -7.29
N ILE A 16 -2.20 -1.88 -7.00
CA ILE A 16 -2.34 -0.62 -7.72
C ILE A 16 -1.93 -0.77 -9.18
N ASP A 17 -0.82 -1.46 -9.44
CA ASP A 17 -0.30 -1.68 -10.79
C ASP A 17 -1.32 -2.47 -11.64
N ASP A 18 -1.96 -3.49 -11.05
CA ASP A 18 -3.02 -4.27 -11.70
C ASP A 18 -4.27 -3.42 -12.03
N VAL A 19 -4.72 -2.61 -11.07
CA VAL A 19 -5.87 -1.70 -11.25
C VAL A 19 -5.56 -0.65 -12.31
N GLN A 20 -4.36 -0.08 -12.30
CA GLN A 20 -3.92 0.91 -13.27
C GLN A 20 -3.90 0.33 -14.70
N SER A 21 -3.42 -0.90 -14.87
CA SER A 21 -3.44 -1.60 -16.17
C SER A 21 -4.88 -1.77 -16.69
N SER A 22 -5.80 -2.13 -15.80
CA SER A 22 -7.22 -2.31 -16.12
C SER A 22 -7.93 -0.99 -16.44
N ILE A 23 -7.61 0.07 -15.71
CA ILE A 23 -8.06 1.45 -16.01
C ILE A 23 -7.56 1.87 -17.39
N GLY A 24 -6.28 1.67 -17.69
CA GLY A 24 -5.67 2.07 -18.96
C GLY A 24 -6.34 1.43 -20.17
N LYS A 25 -6.67 0.14 -20.09
CA LYS A 25 -7.41 -0.57 -21.15
C LYS A 25 -8.80 0.02 -21.39
N ARG A 26 -9.59 0.22 -20.32
CA ARG A 26 -10.94 0.80 -20.40
C ARG A 26 -10.93 2.23 -20.93
N LEU A 27 -9.97 3.03 -20.46
CA LEU A 27 -9.74 4.39 -20.94
C LEU A 27 -9.48 4.40 -22.45
N PHE A 28 -8.59 3.52 -22.91
CA PHE A 28 -8.27 3.39 -24.33
C PHE A 28 -9.50 3.00 -25.16
N GLU A 29 -10.25 2.00 -24.73
CA GLU A 29 -11.45 1.51 -25.42
C GLU A 29 -12.57 2.57 -25.50
N GLN A 30 -12.81 3.31 -24.41
CA GLN A 30 -13.83 4.37 -24.39
C GLN A 30 -13.47 5.53 -25.32
N CYS A 31 -12.20 5.97 -25.28
CA CYS A 31 -11.71 7.04 -26.15
C CYS A 31 -11.71 6.61 -27.63
N LEU A 32 -11.36 5.34 -27.93
CA LEU A 32 -11.44 4.79 -29.28
C LEU A 32 -12.89 4.79 -29.80
N GLY A 33 -13.86 4.59 -28.91
CA GLY A 33 -15.29 4.71 -29.19
C GLY A 33 -15.82 6.15 -29.29
N GLY A 34 -14.95 7.17 -29.25
CA GLY A 34 -15.32 8.58 -29.36
C GLY A 34 -16.01 9.15 -28.11
N LYS A 35 -15.92 8.45 -26.96
CA LYS A 35 -16.51 8.88 -25.69
C LYS A 35 -15.41 9.26 -24.71
N ILE A 36 -15.61 10.38 -24.01
CA ILE A 36 -14.77 10.74 -22.86
C ILE A 36 -15.28 9.93 -21.66
N PRO A 37 -14.40 9.25 -20.91
CA PRO A 37 -14.80 8.54 -19.70
C PRO A 37 -15.48 9.47 -18.69
N GLU A 38 -16.58 9.00 -18.11
CA GLU A 38 -17.24 9.71 -17.03
C GLU A 38 -16.57 9.42 -15.68
N SER A 39 -16.70 10.34 -14.73
CA SER A 39 -16.23 10.22 -13.36
C SER A 39 -16.81 8.95 -12.69
N GLY A 40 -16.06 7.85 -12.73
CA GLY A 40 -16.47 6.55 -12.16
C GLY A 40 -16.60 5.41 -13.18
N SER A 41 -16.56 5.66 -14.49
CA SER A 41 -16.59 4.59 -15.50
C SER A 41 -15.29 3.77 -15.54
N LEU A 42 -14.21 4.34 -15.01
CA LEU A 42 -12.88 3.74 -15.04
C LEU A 42 -12.55 2.89 -13.82
N LEU A 43 -13.23 3.07 -12.69
CA LEU A 43 -12.95 2.32 -11.45
C LEU A 43 -14.14 1.42 -11.15
N GLU A 44 -13.94 0.11 -11.28
CA GLU A 44 -15.00 -0.86 -11.05
C GLU A 44 -15.18 -1.14 -9.56
N ALA A 45 -16.36 -1.66 -9.19
CA ALA A 45 -16.64 -2.03 -7.81
C ALA A 45 -15.62 -3.05 -7.26
N ASP A 46 -15.14 -3.98 -8.09
CA ASP A 46 -14.13 -4.97 -7.71
C ASP A 46 -12.76 -4.31 -7.42
N ASP A 47 -12.34 -3.35 -8.25
CA ASP A 47 -11.12 -2.55 -8.01
C ASP A 47 -11.19 -1.84 -6.66
N ILE A 48 -12.35 -1.21 -6.37
CA ILE A 48 -12.59 -0.50 -5.11
C ILE A 48 -12.50 -1.45 -3.92
N VAL A 49 -13.06 -2.66 -4.02
CA VAL A 49 -13.00 -3.66 -2.93
C VAL A 49 -11.56 -4.12 -2.68
N LYS A 50 -10.78 -4.39 -3.74
CA LYS A 50 -9.36 -4.77 -3.64
C LYS A 50 -8.55 -3.66 -2.98
N LEU A 51 -8.70 -2.43 -3.45
CA LEU A 51 -8.01 -1.26 -2.89
C LEU A 51 -8.37 -1.05 -1.42
N LYS A 52 -9.66 -1.12 -1.06
CA LYS A 52 -10.09 -1.02 0.34
C LYS A 52 -9.47 -2.10 1.23
N ARG A 53 -9.35 -3.34 0.73
CA ARG A 53 -8.71 -4.43 1.47
C ARG A 53 -7.23 -4.14 1.73
N CYS A 54 -6.50 -3.63 0.73
CA CYS A 54 -5.09 -3.25 0.90
C CYS A 54 -4.91 -2.06 1.85
N ILE A 55 -5.78 -1.04 1.76
CA ILE A 55 -5.77 0.11 2.68
C ILE A 55 -6.01 -0.37 4.11
N TYR A 56 -7.01 -1.24 4.33
CA TYR A 56 -7.31 -1.79 5.64
C TYR A 56 -6.13 -2.60 6.19
N ALA A 57 -5.48 -3.42 5.37
CA ALA A 57 -4.29 -4.17 5.78
C ALA A 57 -3.10 -3.26 6.16
N ALA A 58 -2.99 -2.09 5.54
CA ALA A 58 -1.93 -1.10 5.80
C ALA A 58 -2.17 -0.23 7.04
N GLN A 59 -3.39 -0.25 7.62
CA GLN A 59 -3.68 0.49 8.83
C GLN A 59 -2.85 -0.03 10.00
N ARG A 60 -2.29 0.90 10.78
CA ARG A 60 -1.47 0.64 11.97
C ARG A 60 -1.76 1.67 13.04
N THR A 61 -1.84 1.21 14.28
CA THR A 61 -2.11 2.03 15.46
C THR A 61 -0.84 2.44 16.20
N SER A 62 0.28 1.76 15.93
CA SER A 62 1.59 2.04 16.51
C SER A 62 2.44 2.95 15.63
N LEU A 63 3.38 3.65 16.28
CA LEU A 63 4.40 4.42 15.57
C LEU A 63 5.36 3.51 14.79
N PRO A 64 5.97 4.01 13.70
CA PRO A 64 7.01 3.28 12.99
C PRO A 64 8.15 2.86 13.94
N PRO A 65 8.61 1.61 13.90
CA PRO A 65 9.67 1.16 14.78
C PRO A 65 11.02 1.79 14.39
N ILE A 66 11.84 2.11 15.39
CA ILE A 66 13.22 2.61 15.20
C ILE A 66 14.23 1.49 14.94
N ILE A 67 13.82 0.22 15.09
CA ILE A 67 14.64 -0.97 14.85
C ILE A 67 13.93 -1.96 13.94
N THR A 68 14.73 -2.72 13.19
CA THR A 68 14.24 -3.77 12.28
C THR A 68 14.38 -5.18 12.84
N HIS A 69 15.26 -5.36 13.83
CA HIS A 69 15.58 -6.63 14.47
C HIS A 69 15.23 -6.59 15.96
N ASN A 70 14.98 -7.76 16.54
CA ASN A 70 14.83 -7.88 17.99
C ASN A 70 16.22 -7.96 18.61
N MET A 71 16.58 -6.94 19.40
CA MET A 71 17.85 -6.91 20.12
C MET A 71 17.77 -7.80 21.36
N VAL A 72 18.85 -8.52 21.66
CA VAL A 72 18.93 -9.36 22.87
C VAL A 72 18.92 -8.48 24.14
N ASP A 73 19.78 -7.46 24.17
CA ASP A 73 19.89 -6.51 25.28
C ASP A 73 19.45 -5.09 24.87
N ASP A 74 18.18 -4.97 24.45
CA ASP A 74 17.59 -3.72 23.93
C ASP A 74 17.69 -2.53 24.91
N SER A 75 17.63 -2.78 26.22
CA SER A 75 17.64 -1.73 27.24
C SER A 75 19.02 -1.10 27.49
N THR A 76 20.09 -1.85 27.21
CA THR A 76 21.48 -1.40 27.41
C THR A 76 22.19 -1.07 26.10
N ASP A 77 21.51 -1.22 24.96
CA ASP A 77 22.09 -0.87 23.67
C ASP A 77 22.39 0.64 23.60
N PRO A 78 23.65 1.05 23.36
CA PRO A 78 24.05 2.45 23.41
C PRO A 78 23.41 3.31 22.31
N ILE A 79 23.08 2.71 21.16
CA ILE A 79 22.44 3.42 20.05
C ILE A 79 20.97 3.66 20.37
N LEU A 80 20.25 2.63 20.85
CA LEU A 80 18.85 2.77 21.22
C LEU A 80 18.65 3.65 22.44
N ALA A 81 19.54 3.57 23.42
CA ALA A 81 19.53 4.48 24.57
C ALA A 81 19.72 5.94 24.13
N SER A 82 20.61 6.20 23.16
CA SER A 82 20.82 7.55 22.60
C SER A 82 19.60 8.06 21.81
N LEU A 83 18.94 7.19 21.03
CA LEU A 83 17.73 7.54 20.27
C LEU A 83 16.49 7.76 21.15
N ARG A 84 16.46 7.18 22.35
CA ARG A 84 15.34 7.28 23.30
C ARG A 84 15.48 8.44 24.29
N ARG A 85 16.66 9.05 24.39
CA ARG A 85 16.98 10.15 25.31
C ARG A 85 16.52 11.49 24.77
#